data_AF-A0A7C0Z2I4-F1
#
_entry.id   AF-A0A7C0Z2I4-F1
#
_cell.length_a   1.000
_cell.length_b   1.000
_cell.length_c   1.000
_cell.angle_alpha   90.00
_cell.angle_beta   90.00
_cell.angle_gamma   90.00
#
_symmetry.space_group_name_H-M   'P 1'
#
loop_
_entity.id
_entity.type
_entity.pdbx_description
1 polymer ?
#
loop_
_entity_poly.entity_id
_entity_poly.type
_entity_poly.pdbx_seq_one_letter_code
_entity_poly.pdbx_strand_id
1 'polypeptide(L)'
;PYQYPEKLIPKTIIRALHNMPVPVYGDGMQIRDWLYVKDFCEALDVIIERGKRGEVYNVPGLNERRNIEVVRDILKLLGKQLSLIKFVEDRPGHDKRYAMKGDKILALGWRPKTPWSEGLRMTVEWYMNNEWWWKPLLSDRYFQIDTPWGGERGASSRYWS
;
A
#
# COMPACT_ATOMS: atom_id res chain seq x y z
N PRO A 1 3.22 -5.81 6.60
CA PRO A 1 4.63 -6.12 6.97
C PRO A 1 5.45 -6.41 5.72
N TYR A 2 6.76 -6.15 5.73
CA TYR A 2 7.69 -6.48 4.64
C TYR A 2 7.35 -5.92 3.24
N GLN A 3 6.50 -4.89 3.15
CA GLN A 3 6.20 -4.26 1.86
C GLN A 3 7.32 -3.27 1.50
N TYR A 4 7.76 -3.28 0.25
CA TYR A 4 8.89 -2.42 -0.14
C TYR A 4 8.58 -0.92 0.08
N PRO A 5 9.53 -0.09 0.56
CA PRO A 5 9.32 1.32 0.96
C PRO A 5 8.78 2.27 -0.11
N GLU A 6 8.75 1.89 -1.38
CA GLU A 6 8.21 2.73 -2.47
C GLU A 6 6.69 2.89 -2.42
N LYS A 7 5.97 1.93 -1.80
CA LYS A 7 4.50 1.90 -1.81
C LYS A 7 3.91 2.91 -0.82
N LEU A 8 2.66 3.31 -1.04
CA LEU A 8 1.98 4.39 -0.29
C LEU A 8 2.10 4.23 1.25
N ILE A 9 1.67 3.09 1.80
CA ILE A 9 1.65 2.87 3.26
C ILE A 9 3.09 2.90 3.83
N PRO A 10 4.04 2.07 3.35
CA PRO A 10 5.43 2.10 3.83
C PRO A 10 6.10 3.47 3.68
N LYS A 11 5.96 4.11 2.52
CA LYS A 11 6.54 5.44 2.25
C LYS A 11 6.01 6.48 3.22
N THR A 12 4.70 6.47 3.49
CA THR A 12 4.05 7.37 4.44
C THR A 12 4.59 7.17 5.86
N ILE A 13 4.63 5.92 6.33
CA ILE A 13 5.10 5.60 7.68
C ILE A 13 6.55 6.08 7.86
N ILE A 14 7.45 5.69 6.95
CA ILE A 14 8.88 5.98 7.08
C ILE A 14 9.13 7.49 6.99
N ARG A 15 8.50 8.20 6.03
CA ARG A 15 8.66 9.66 5.92
C ARG A 15 8.12 10.38 7.14
N ALA A 16 6.98 9.96 7.68
CA ALA A 16 6.40 10.54 8.89
C ALA A 16 7.28 10.30 10.14
N LEU A 17 7.92 9.12 10.26
CA LEU A 17 8.89 8.84 11.34
C LEU A 17 10.08 9.81 11.29
N HIS A 18 10.53 10.18 10.08
CA HIS A 18 11.58 11.17 9.86
C HIS A 18 11.09 12.63 9.80
N ASN A 19 9.82 12.91 10.09
CA ASN A 19 9.20 14.25 9.96
C ASN A 19 9.38 14.88 8.56
N MET A 20 9.45 14.06 7.53
CA MET A 20 9.54 14.49 6.14
C MET A 20 8.15 14.72 5.54
N PRO A 21 8.00 15.61 4.55
CA PRO A 21 6.73 15.80 3.83
C PRO A 21 6.25 14.48 3.21
N VAL A 22 4.97 14.12 3.34
CA VAL A 22 4.38 12.92 2.75
C VAL A 22 3.73 13.28 1.41
N PRO A 23 4.28 12.81 0.27
CA PRO A 23 3.72 13.12 -1.04
C PRO A 23 2.38 12.41 -1.26
N VAL A 24 1.37 13.16 -1.69
CA VAL A 24 0.06 12.67 -2.14
C VAL A 24 -0.17 13.11 -3.57
N TYR A 25 -0.49 12.16 -4.46
CA TYR A 25 -0.58 12.40 -5.90
C TYR A 25 -1.95 12.98 -6.28
N GLY A 26 -1.94 14.08 -7.03
CA GLY A 26 -3.15 14.82 -7.36
C GLY A 26 -3.85 15.34 -6.11
N ASP A 27 -5.14 15.05 -5.98
CA ASP A 27 -5.96 15.37 -4.80
C ASP A 27 -6.02 14.23 -3.75
N GLY A 28 -5.36 13.09 -4.04
CA GLY A 28 -5.39 11.90 -3.19
C GLY A 28 -6.75 11.19 -3.14
N MET A 29 -7.68 11.51 -4.03
CA MET A 29 -9.04 10.96 -4.03
C MET A 29 -9.14 9.60 -4.71
N GLN A 30 -8.03 9.07 -5.22
CA GLN A 30 -8.01 7.75 -5.85
C GLN A 30 -8.31 6.67 -4.80
N ILE A 31 -9.19 5.73 -5.16
CA ILE A 31 -9.71 4.68 -4.30
C ILE A 31 -8.97 3.38 -4.56
N ARG A 32 -8.57 2.70 -3.48
CA ARG A 32 -7.96 1.37 -3.50
C ARG A 32 -8.70 0.47 -2.50
N ASP A 33 -8.77 -0.81 -2.84
CA ASP A 33 -9.24 -1.85 -1.94
C ASP A 33 -8.04 -2.45 -1.19
N TRP A 34 -8.07 -2.41 0.16
CA TRP A 34 -6.93 -2.78 0.99
C TRP A 34 -7.15 -4.13 1.69
N LEU A 35 -6.17 -5.03 1.54
CA LEU A 35 -6.16 -6.35 2.17
C LEU A 35 -4.90 -6.51 3.01
N TYR A 36 -5.06 -6.97 4.25
CA TYR A 36 -3.90 -7.28 5.10
C TYR A 36 -3.14 -8.50 4.55
N VAL A 37 -1.82 -8.43 4.52
CA VAL A 37 -1.00 -9.46 3.83
C VAL A 37 -1.20 -10.88 4.39
N LYS A 38 -1.45 -11.02 5.70
CA LYS A 38 -1.71 -12.35 6.28
C LYS A 38 -3.05 -12.92 5.84
N ASP A 39 -4.07 -12.08 5.67
CA ASP A 39 -5.37 -12.51 5.13
C ASP A 39 -5.24 -12.94 3.67
N PHE A 40 -4.39 -12.25 2.88
CA PHE A 40 -4.09 -12.67 1.52
C PHE A 40 -3.39 -14.03 1.48
N CYS A 41 -2.39 -14.27 2.35
CA CYS A 41 -1.76 -15.58 2.47
C CYS A 41 -2.77 -16.68 2.81
N GLU A 42 -3.67 -16.43 3.78
CA GLU A 42 -4.72 -17.38 4.12
C GLU A 42 -5.67 -17.64 2.93
N ALA A 43 -5.95 -16.63 2.11
CA ALA A 43 -6.74 -16.81 0.89
C ALA A 43 -6.07 -17.78 -0.09
N LEU A 44 -4.74 -17.70 -0.22
CA LEU A 44 -3.98 -18.62 -1.06
C LEU A 44 -4.09 -20.05 -0.55
N ASP A 45 -3.97 -20.25 0.76
CA ASP A 45 -4.14 -21.58 1.38
C ASP A 45 -5.54 -22.15 1.07
N VAL A 46 -6.59 -21.35 1.21
CA VAL A 46 -7.97 -21.77 0.88
C VAL A 46 -8.11 -22.11 -0.61
N ILE A 47 -7.50 -21.33 -1.51
CA ILE A 47 -7.53 -21.60 -2.96
C ILE A 47 -6.79 -22.90 -3.29
N ILE A 48 -5.65 -23.16 -2.65
CA ILE A 48 -4.87 -24.37 -2.86
C ILE A 48 -5.66 -25.60 -2.39
N GLU A 49 -6.31 -25.52 -1.23
CA GLU A 49 -7.04 -26.65 -0.64
C GLU A 49 -8.40 -26.90 -1.31
N ARG A 50 -9.13 -25.85 -1.68
CA ARG A 50 -10.56 -25.93 -2.04
C ARG A 50 -10.87 -25.36 -3.42
N GLY A 51 -9.91 -24.71 -4.05
CA GLY A 51 -10.06 -24.16 -5.39
C GLY A 51 -10.16 -25.24 -6.46
N LYS A 52 -10.79 -24.89 -7.58
CA LYS A 52 -10.94 -25.76 -8.74
C LYS A 52 -9.83 -25.44 -9.74
N ARG A 53 -9.16 -26.49 -10.23
CA ARG A 53 -8.10 -26.36 -11.25
C ARG A 53 -8.60 -25.64 -12.49
N GLY A 54 -7.82 -24.68 -12.98
CA GLY A 54 -8.14 -23.88 -14.17
C GLY A 54 -9.04 -22.69 -13.90
N GLU A 55 -9.52 -22.50 -12.66
CA GLU A 55 -10.30 -21.32 -12.30
C GLU A 55 -9.41 -20.16 -11.84
N VAL A 56 -9.91 -18.95 -12.06
CA VAL A 56 -9.33 -17.69 -11.56
C VAL A 56 -10.14 -17.21 -10.35
N TYR A 57 -9.43 -16.82 -9.29
CA TYR A 57 -9.99 -16.32 -8.04
C TYR A 57 -9.46 -14.91 -7.76
N ASN A 58 -10.37 -13.92 -7.75
CA ASN A 58 -10.04 -12.60 -7.20
C ASN A 58 -10.10 -12.64 -5.68
N VAL A 59 -9.16 -11.95 -5.01
CA VAL A 59 -9.09 -11.87 -3.55
C VAL A 59 -9.26 -10.41 -3.12
N PRO A 60 -10.50 -9.95 -2.87
CA PRO A 60 -10.75 -8.55 -2.48
C PRO A 60 -10.38 -8.31 -1.01
N GLY A 61 -10.00 -7.07 -0.72
CA GLY A 61 -9.84 -6.57 0.65
C GLY A 61 -11.17 -6.26 1.33
N LEU A 62 -12.20 -5.94 0.55
CA LEU A 62 -13.50 -5.44 1.03
C LEU A 62 -13.38 -4.20 1.92
N ASN A 63 -12.34 -3.38 1.67
CA ASN A 63 -11.99 -2.20 2.43
C ASN A 63 -11.54 -1.07 1.48
N GLU A 64 -12.49 -0.51 0.72
CA GLU A 64 -12.22 0.64 -0.14
C GLU A 64 -11.90 1.89 0.68
N ARG A 65 -10.77 2.54 0.35
CA ARG A 65 -10.33 3.80 0.98
C ARG A 65 -9.69 4.70 -0.07
N ARG A 66 -9.84 6.01 0.11
CA ARG A 66 -9.09 7.00 -0.67
C ARG A 66 -7.66 7.08 -0.16
N ASN A 67 -6.70 7.33 -1.04
CA ASN A 67 -5.29 7.47 -0.66
C ASN A 67 -5.08 8.52 0.45
N ILE A 68 -5.80 9.65 0.37
CA ILE A 68 -5.73 10.70 1.39
C ILE A 68 -6.22 10.25 2.77
N GLU A 69 -7.21 9.35 2.84
CA GLU A 69 -7.71 8.79 4.09
C GLU A 69 -6.66 7.88 4.72
N VAL A 70 -6.02 7.04 3.91
CA VAL A 70 -4.94 6.15 4.35
C VAL A 70 -3.78 6.94 4.97
N VAL A 71 -3.34 8.02 4.30
CA VAL A 71 -2.27 8.87 4.81
C VAL A 71 -2.66 9.54 6.13
N ARG A 72 -3.88 10.08 6.22
CA ARG A 72 -4.38 10.70 7.46
C ARG A 72 -4.47 9.70 8.61
N ASP A 73 -4.92 8.47 8.35
CA ASP A 73 -5.02 7.43 9.37
C ASP A 73 -3.62 7.05 9.90
N ILE A 74 -2.62 6.92 9.02
CA ILE A 74 -1.23 6.66 9.42
C ILE A 74 -0.67 7.81 10.28
N LEU A 75 -0.83 9.07 9.84
CA LEU A 75 -0.33 10.22 10.60
C LEU A 75 -0.98 10.31 11.98
N LYS A 76 -2.28 10.03 12.09
CA LYS A 76 -2.98 9.95 13.39
C LYS A 76 -2.41 8.86 14.28
N LEU A 77 -2.21 7.65 13.76
CA LEU A 77 -1.62 6.52 14.52
C LEU A 77 -0.21 6.85 15.03
N LEU A 78 0.56 7.63 14.27
CA LEU A 78 1.91 8.06 14.64
C LEU A 78 1.94 9.34 15.49
N GLY A 79 0.80 9.96 15.80
CA GLY A 79 0.74 11.24 16.51
C GLY A 79 1.37 12.41 15.74
N LYS A 80 1.34 12.39 14.40
CA LYS A 80 1.96 13.39 13.53
C LYS A 80 0.94 14.40 13.01
N GLN A 81 1.41 15.62 12.75
CA GLN A 81 0.58 16.69 12.22
C GLN A 81 0.20 16.43 10.75
N LEU A 82 -1.02 16.78 10.38
CA LEU A 82 -1.50 16.68 8.99
C LEU A 82 -0.80 17.67 8.04
N SER A 83 -0.10 18.67 8.57
CA SER A 83 0.74 19.60 7.81
C SER A 83 1.91 18.92 7.10
N LEU A 84 2.26 17.68 7.47
CA LEU A 84 3.23 16.88 6.72
C LEU A 84 2.72 16.49 5.33
N ILE A 85 1.42 16.52 5.06
CA ILE A 85 0.87 16.16 3.75
C ILE A 85 1.27 17.21 2.70
N LYS A 86 1.94 16.76 1.63
CA LYS A 86 2.31 17.56 0.48
C LYS A 86 1.64 17.01 -0.77
N PHE A 87 0.70 17.75 -1.34
CA PHE A 87 0.15 17.41 -2.64
C PHE A 87 1.20 17.65 -3.73
N VAL A 88 1.36 16.68 -4.63
CA VAL A 88 2.27 16.75 -5.77
C VAL A 88 1.53 16.37 -7.04
N GLU A 89 2.18 16.59 -8.19
CA GLU A 89 1.62 16.25 -9.50
C GLU A 89 1.08 14.82 -9.52
N ASP A 90 -0.07 14.63 -10.19
CA ASP A 90 -0.64 13.30 -10.34
C ASP A 90 0.21 12.43 -11.26
N ARG A 91 0.09 11.11 -11.12
CA ARG A 91 0.77 10.18 -12.00
C ARG A 91 0.06 10.14 -13.36
N PRO A 92 0.78 10.20 -14.50
CA PRO A 92 0.17 9.97 -15.81
C PRO A 92 -0.52 8.60 -15.85
N GLY A 93 -1.79 8.58 -16.26
CA GLY A 93 -2.60 7.36 -16.31
C GLY A 93 -3.02 6.82 -14.94
N HIS A 94 -3.10 7.65 -13.90
CA HIS A 94 -3.49 7.18 -12.57
C HIS A 94 -4.96 6.75 -12.52
N ASP A 95 -5.20 5.45 -12.44
CA ASP A 95 -6.54 4.91 -12.27
C ASP A 95 -7.20 5.40 -10.98
N LYS A 96 -8.42 5.94 -11.13
CA LYS A 96 -9.17 6.58 -10.04
C LYS A 96 -9.75 5.59 -9.03
N ARG A 97 -10.08 4.36 -9.43
CA ARG A 97 -10.66 3.34 -8.54
C ARG A 97 -10.37 1.94 -9.04
N TYR A 98 -9.88 1.09 -8.15
CA TYR A 98 -9.90 -0.36 -8.33
C TYR A 98 -10.88 -0.98 -7.33
N ALA A 99 -11.78 -1.80 -7.84
CA ALA A 99 -12.70 -2.58 -7.04
C ALA A 99 -12.80 -3.97 -7.68
N MET A 100 -12.64 -5.02 -6.87
CA MET A 100 -12.71 -6.40 -7.34
C MET A 100 -13.92 -7.09 -6.71
N LYS A 101 -14.60 -7.93 -7.49
CA LYS A 101 -15.60 -8.87 -6.96
C LYS A 101 -14.91 -10.19 -6.61
N GLY A 102 -15.19 -10.70 -5.41
CA GLY A 102 -14.58 -11.93 -4.86
C GLY A 102 -15.52 -13.12 -4.76
N ASP A 103 -16.64 -13.14 -5.49
CA ASP A 103 -17.73 -14.11 -5.30
C ASP A 103 -17.23 -15.58 -5.25
N LYS A 104 -16.26 -15.94 -6.10
CA LYS A 104 -15.67 -17.28 -6.11
C LYS A 104 -14.90 -17.64 -4.84
N ILE A 105 -14.06 -16.74 -4.31
CA ILE A 105 -13.28 -17.03 -3.10
C ILE A 105 -14.18 -17.01 -1.86
N LEU A 106 -15.20 -16.14 -1.86
CA LEU A 106 -16.23 -16.09 -0.82
C LEU A 106 -17.03 -17.40 -0.76
N ALA A 107 -17.33 -18.00 -1.92
CA ALA A 107 -18.00 -19.29 -2.00
C ALA A 107 -17.15 -20.46 -1.48
N LEU A 108 -15.82 -20.32 -1.42
CA LEU A 108 -14.92 -21.30 -0.77
C LEU A 108 -14.91 -21.16 0.78
N GLY A 109 -15.66 -20.19 1.31
CA GLY A 109 -15.76 -19.91 2.74
C GLY A 109 -14.68 -18.98 3.28
N TRP A 110 -13.83 -18.41 2.42
CA TRP A 110 -12.84 -17.41 2.85
C TRP A 110 -13.44 -16.01 2.88
N ARG A 111 -13.05 -15.23 3.89
CA ARG A 111 -13.30 -13.79 4.01
C ARG A 111 -12.09 -13.13 4.67
N PRO A 112 -11.77 -11.85 4.35
CA PRO A 112 -10.78 -11.11 5.12
C PRO A 112 -11.22 -11.05 6.59
N LYS A 113 -10.28 -11.31 7.49
CA LYS A 113 -10.52 -11.39 8.94
C LYS A 113 -10.01 -10.17 9.68
N THR A 114 -9.03 -9.48 9.10
CA THR A 114 -8.35 -8.34 9.71
C THR A 114 -9.09 -7.05 9.36
N PRO A 115 -9.71 -6.35 10.32
CA PRO A 115 -10.30 -5.04 10.08
C PRO A 115 -9.25 -4.02 9.65
N TRP A 116 -9.63 -3.03 8.84
CA TRP A 116 -8.73 -1.96 8.36
C TRP A 116 -7.89 -1.32 9.47
N SER A 117 -8.54 -0.86 10.54
CA SER A 117 -7.89 -0.15 11.64
C SER A 117 -6.82 -1.01 12.32
N GLU A 118 -7.12 -2.29 12.53
CA GLU A 118 -6.20 -3.22 13.18
C GLU A 118 -5.03 -3.59 12.25
N GLY A 119 -5.31 -3.92 11.00
CA GLY A 119 -4.27 -4.23 10.00
C GLY A 119 -3.32 -3.05 9.78
N LEU A 120 -3.84 -1.82 9.77
CA LEU A 120 -3.02 -0.62 9.66
C LEU A 120 -2.18 -0.40 10.93
N ARG A 121 -2.77 -0.53 12.13
CA ARG A 121 -2.08 -0.43 13.42
C ARG A 121 -0.91 -1.42 13.50
N MET A 122 -1.17 -2.70 13.23
CA MET A 122 -0.15 -3.76 13.19
C MET A 122 0.95 -3.47 12.16
N THR A 123 0.58 -2.86 11.02
CA THR A 123 1.55 -2.50 9.99
C THR A 123 2.45 -1.35 10.46
N VAL A 124 1.89 -0.29 11.04
CA VAL A 124 2.63 0.84 11.61
C VAL A 124 3.60 0.35 12.68
N GLU A 125 3.11 -0.43 13.64
CA GLU A 125 3.92 -1.02 14.72
C GLU A 125 5.06 -1.88 14.16
N TRP A 126 4.79 -2.67 13.12
CA TRP A 126 5.83 -3.47 12.47
C TRP A 126 6.95 -2.59 11.89
N TYR A 127 6.64 -1.50 11.18
CA TYR A 127 7.68 -0.59 10.65
C TYR A 127 8.47 0.11 11.75
N MET A 128 7.82 0.51 12.85
CA MET A 128 8.51 1.11 14.00
C MET A 128 9.52 0.16 14.64
N ASN A 129 9.17 -1.13 14.72
CA ASN A 129 9.98 -2.14 15.41
C ASN A 129 10.98 -2.87 14.49
N ASN A 130 11.02 -2.57 13.18
CA ASN A 130 11.83 -3.29 12.21
C ASN A 130 12.66 -2.36 11.32
N GLU A 131 13.27 -1.31 11.90
CA GLU A 131 14.17 -0.39 11.19
C GLU A 131 15.30 -1.12 10.46
N TRP A 132 15.85 -2.17 11.07
CA TRP A 132 16.88 -3.03 10.48
C TRP A 132 16.51 -3.55 9.09
N TRP A 133 15.21 -3.75 8.82
CA TRP A 133 14.73 -4.31 7.55
C TRP A 133 14.59 -3.25 6.46
N TRP A 134 13.92 -2.12 6.75
CA TRP A 134 13.63 -1.12 5.71
C TRP A 134 14.73 -0.09 5.52
N LYS A 135 15.56 0.20 6.52
CA LYS A 135 16.60 1.22 6.43
C LYS A 135 17.59 0.97 5.29
N PRO A 136 18.08 -0.26 5.06
CA PRO A 136 18.95 -0.57 3.91
C PRO A 136 18.29 -0.35 2.55
N LEU A 137 16.95 -0.34 2.49
CA LEU A 137 16.18 -0.21 1.24
C LEU A 137 15.95 1.26 0.83
N LEU A 138 16.30 2.23 1.69
CA LEU A 138 16.04 3.66 1.43
C LEU A 138 16.99 4.31 0.42
N SER A 139 18.04 3.60 -0.03
CA SER A 139 18.91 4.07 -1.11
C SER A 139 18.20 4.11 -2.47
N ASP A 140 17.01 3.52 -2.58
CA ASP A 140 16.21 3.52 -3.80
C ASP A 140 15.70 4.93 -4.16
N ARG A 141 15.92 5.33 -5.42
CA ARG A 141 15.46 6.61 -5.98
C ARG A 141 13.95 6.79 -5.77
N TYR A 142 13.14 5.73 -5.87
CA TYR A 142 11.68 5.80 -5.70
C TYR A 142 11.25 6.27 -4.31
N PHE A 143 12.08 6.06 -3.29
CA PHE A 143 11.84 6.59 -1.96
C PHE A 143 12.27 8.06 -1.84
N GLN A 144 13.42 8.40 -2.43
CA GLN A 144 14.09 9.70 -2.27
C GLN A 144 13.33 10.85 -2.94
N ILE A 145 12.67 10.62 -4.07
CA ILE A 145 11.95 11.66 -4.81
C ILE A 145 10.44 11.56 -4.63
N ASP A 146 9.78 12.72 -4.69
CA ASP A 146 8.33 12.81 -4.51
C ASP A 146 7.58 12.25 -5.73
N THR A 147 8.02 12.60 -6.95
CA THR A 147 7.42 12.22 -8.25
C THR A 147 8.40 11.42 -9.12
N PRO A 148 8.56 10.10 -8.88
CA PRO A 148 9.60 9.33 -9.55
C PRO A 148 9.45 9.12 -11.07
N TRP A 149 8.25 9.37 -11.61
CA TRP A 149 8.03 9.39 -13.06
C TRP A 149 8.35 10.74 -13.70
N GLY A 150 8.44 11.81 -12.91
CA GLY A 150 8.82 13.15 -13.34
C GLY A 150 10.34 13.27 -13.38
N GLY A 151 10.96 12.62 -14.37
CA GLY A 151 12.38 12.78 -14.62
C GLY A 151 12.64 13.82 -15.69
N GLU A 152 13.48 14.82 -15.38
CA GLU A 152 14.45 15.27 -16.38
C GLU A 152 15.03 14.02 -17.06
N ARG A 153 14.98 14.01 -18.39
CA ARG A 153 15.36 12.89 -19.25
C ARG A 153 16.82 12.53 -19.02
N GLY A 154 17.08 11.57 -18.13
CA GLY A 154 18.42 11.05 -17.90
C GLY A 154 18.41 9.87 -16.92
N ALA A 155 18.91 8.73 -17.38
CA ALA A 155 19.25 7.52 -16.64
C ALA A 155 18.17 6.42 -16.50
N SER A 156 18.26 5.52 -17.49
CA SER A 156 18.12 4.06 -17.50
C SER A 156 16.77 3.40 -17.20
N SER A 157 16.11 3.04 -18.31
CA SER A 157 15.70 1.66 -18.60
C SER A 157 16.65 0.63 -17.95
N ARG A 158 16.19 -0.07 -16.91
CA ARG A 158 16.89 -1.25 -16.38
C ARG A 158 16.01 -2.23 -15.58
N TYR A 159 14.69 -2.25 -15.83
CA TYR A 159 13.77 -3.19 -15.17
C TYR A 159 12.81 -3.91 -16.13
N TRP A 160 13.16 -3.96 -17.43
CA TRP A 160 12.53 -4.86 -18.39
C TRP A 160 13.63 -5.51 -19.24
N SER A 161 14.22 -6.56 -18.69
CA SER A 161 14.95 -7.62 -19.39
C SER A 161 14.86 -8.88 -18.55
#